data_AF-A0A7W5VPC6-F1
#
_entry.id   AF-A0A7W5VPC6-F1
#
_cell.length_a   1.000
_cell.length_b   1.000
_cell.length_c   1.000
_cell.angle_alpha   90.00
_cell.angle_beta   90.00
_cell.angle_gamma   90.00
#
_symmetry.space_group_name_H-M   'P 1'
#
loop_
_entity.id
_entity.type
_entity.pdbx_description
1 polymer ?
#
loop_
_entity_poly.entity_id
_entity_poly.type
_entity_poly.pdbx_seq_one_letter_code
_entity_poly.pdbx_strand_id
1 'polypeptide(L)' 'MLEDNDFCLLRVPSAIMPEAANILINPRHPDASRLTIEKTIRYPFDSRLLR' A
#
# COMPACT_ATOMS: atom_id res chain seq x y z
N MET A 1 -9.42 -3.94 14.86
CA MET A 1 -9.27 -3.12 13.63
C MET A 1 -8.75 -3.92 12.43
N LEU A 2 -7.55 -4.51 12.46
CA LEU A 2 -7.08 -5.40 11.37
C LEU A 2 -7.65 -6.82 11.49
N GLU A 3 -7.72 -7.35 12.72
CA GLU A 3 -8.29 -8.67 13.01
C GLU A 3 -9.81 -8.72 12.77
N ASP A 4 -10.50 -7.63 13.10
CA ASP A 4 -11.96 -7.49 12.90
C ASP A 4 -12.34 -7.37 11.42
N ASN A 5 -11.37 -7.15 10.52
CA ASN A 5 -11.59 -7.06 9.08
C ASN A 5 -12.64 -6.00 8.69
N ASP A 6 -12.75 -4.91 9.46
CA ASP A 6 -13.78 -3.87 9.30
C ASP A 6 -13.51 -2.92 8.13
N PHE A 7 -12.24 -2.76 7.75
CA PHE A 7 -11.81 -1.78 6.75
C PHE A 7 -10.94 -2.44 5.68
N CYS A 8 -11.27 -2.17 4.41
CA CYS A 8 -10.47 -2.60 3.26
C CYS A 8 -9.15 -1.84 3.14
N LEU A 9 -9.17 -0.53 3.46
CA LEU A 9 -8.03 0.38 3.35
C LEU A 9 -7.82 1.10 4.69
N LEU A 10 -6.59 1.14 5.17
CA LEU A 10 -6.21 1.92 6.36
C LEU A 10 -5.09 2.90 6.00
N ARG A 11 -5.31 4.18 6.30
CA ARG A 11 -4.28 5.22 6.20
C ARG A 11 -3.46 5.26 7.48
N VAL A 12 -2.15 5.08 7.37
CA VAL A 12 -1.22 5.08 8.50
C VAL A 12 -0.11 6.12 8.29
N PRO A 13 0.42 6.75 9.36
CA PRO A 13 1.53 7.67 9.21
C PRO A 13 2.77 6.96 8.65
N SER A 14 3.55 7.64 7.82
CA SER A 14 4.85 7.12 7.40
C SER A 14 5.86 7.29 8.53
N ALA A 15 6.60 6.22 8.85
CA ALA A 15 7.66 6.26 9.85
C ALA A 15 8.92 6.99 9.35
N ILE A 16 9.08 7.12 8.02
CA ILE A 16 10.29 7.69 7.39
C ILE A 16 10.09 9.18 7.10
N MET A 17 8.91 9.55 6.60
CA MET A 17 8.61 10.92 6.18
C MET A 17 7.40 11.42 6.98
N PRO A 18 7.58 12.30 7.99
CA PRO A 18 6.52 12.69 8.92
C PRO A 18 5.26 13.27 8.27
N GLU A 19 5.41 13.96 7.14
CA GLU A 19 4.28 14.56 6.42
C GLU A 19 3.57 13.58 5.47
N ALA A 20 4.11 12.38 5.27
CA ALA A 20 3.56 11.37 4.38
C ALA A 20 2.72 10.33 5.13
N ALA A 21 1.84 9.66 4.39
CA ALA A 21 1.06 8.53 4.87
C ALA A 21 1.15 7.36 3.89
N ASN A 22 1.13 6.15 4.44
CA ASN A 22 1.02 4.91 3.67
C ASN A 22 -0.43 4.40 3.73
N ILE A 23 -0.82 3.60 2.74
CA ILE A 23 -2.09 2.87 2.76
C ILE A 23 -1.80 1.38 2.92
N LEU A 24 -2.41 0.77 3.92
CA LEU A 24 -2.46 -0.68 4.06
C LEU A 24 -3.71 -1.19 3.37
N ILE A 25 -3.54 -2.20 2.52
CA ILE A 25 -4.65 -2.91 1.87
C ILE A 25 -4.85 -4.22 2.62
N ASN A 26 -6.08 -4.49 3.06
CA ASN A 26 -6.44 -5.75 3.68
C ASN A 26 -7.03 -6.72 2.63
N PRO A 27 -6.28 -7.74 2.17
CA PRO A 27 -6.75 -8.65 1.12
C PRO A 27 -7.87 -9.59 1.57
N ARG A 28 -8.15 -9.69 2.88
CA ARG A 28 -9.22 -10.55 3.43
C ARG A 28 -10.57 -9.82 3.49
N HIS A 29 -10.60 -8.52 3.22
CA HIS A 29 -11.83 -7.74 3.24
C HIS A 29 -12.64 -8.00 1.95
N PRO A 30 -13.98 -8.16 2.00
CA PRO A 30 -14.80 -8.42 0.81
C PRO A 30 -14.61 -7.38 -0.31
N ASP A 31 -14.52 -6.10 0.02
CA ASP A 31 -14.28 -5.03 -0.96
C ASP A 31 -12.89 -5.06 -1.63
N ALA A 32 -11.93 -5.85 -1.13
CA ALA A 32 -10.60 -5.93 -1.74
C ALA A 32 -10.66 -6.43 -3.18
N SER A 33 -11.67 -7.25 -3.54
CA SER A 33 -11.89 -7.71 -4.91
C SER A 33 -12.27 -6.61 -5.89
N ARG A 34 -12.61 -5.41 -5.40
CA ARG A 34 -12.94 -4.24 -6.21
C ARG A 34 -11.70 -3.43 -6.60
N LEU A 35 -10.55 -3.69 -5.96
CA LEU A 35 -9.29 -3.03 -6.28
C LEU A 35 -8.72 -3.60 -7.59
N THR A 36 -8.34 -2.72 -8.50
CA THR A 36 -7.73 -3.09 -9.78
C THR A 36 -6.41 -2.37 -9.95
N ILE A 37 -5.43 -3.04 -10.57
CA ILE A 37 -4.20 -2.37 -11.00
C ILE A 37 -4.55 -1.54 -12.24
N GLU A 38 -4.55 -0.21 -12.09
CA GLU A 38 -4.83 0.70 -13.20
C GLU A 38 -3.67 0.76 -14.21
N LYS A 39 -2.42 0.76 -13.72
CA LYS A 39 -1.23 0.90 -14.55
C LYS A 39 -0.02 0.27 -13.89
N THR A 40 0.81 -0.40 -14.70
CA THR A 40 2.14 -0.87 -14.31
C THR A 40 3.18 -0.01 -15.00
N ILE A 41 4.13 0.55 -14.24
CA ILE A 41 5.21 1.39 -14.76
C ILE A 41 6.54 0.75 -14.39
N ARG A 42 7.46 0.67 -15.36
CA ARG A 42 8.85 0.34 -15.08
C ARG A 42 9.58 1.62 -14.67
N TYR A 43 9.70 1.84 -13.37
CA TYR A 43 10.44 2.98 -12.82
C TYR A 43 11.95 2.74 -12.95
N PRO A 44 12.76 3.76 -13.33
CA PRO A 44 14.21 3.59 -13.42
C PRO A 44 14.77 3.21 -12.05
N PHE A 45 15.29 1.99 -11.96
CA PHE A 45 15.89 1.48 -10.73
C PHE A 45 17.32 2.00 -10.63
N ASP A 46 17.66 2.62 -9.50
CA ASP A 46 19.02 3.11 -9.29
C ASP A 46 19.98 1.92 -9.17
N SER A 47 20.93 1.81 -10.11
CA SER A 47 21.88 0.69 -10.18
C SER A 47 22.77 0.59 -8.94
N ARG A 48 22.91 1.67 -8.17
CA ARG A 48 23.67 1.69 -6.91
C ARG A 48 22.98 0.92 -5.78
N LEU A 49 21.67 0.67 -5.88
CA LEU A 49 20.91 -0.13 -4.91
C LEU A 49 21.08 -1.65 -5.11
N LEU A 50 21.73 -2.08 -6.19
CA LEU A 50 21.95 -3.49 -6.53
C LEU A 50 23.39 -3.98 -6.29
N ARG A 51 24.27 -3.12 -5.74
CA ARG A 51 25.67 -3.46 -5.41
C ARG A 51 25.81 -3.96 -3.99
#